data_AF-A0AAN6KCN4-F1
#
_entry.id   AF-A0AAN6KCN4-F1
#
_cell.length_a   1.000
_cell.length_b   1.000
_cell.length_c   1.000
_cell.angle_alpha   90.00
_cell.angle_beta   90.00
_cell.angle_gamma   90.00
#
_symmetry.space_group_name_H-M   'P 1'
#
loop_
_entity.id
_entity.type
_entity.pdbx_description
1 polymer ?
#
loop_
_entity_poly.entity_id
_entity_poly.type
_entity_poly.pdbx_seq_one_letter_code
_entity_poly.pdbx_strand_id
1 'polypeptide(L)'
;MDKDQILQTYLLSAMTRSLQEVAPWATQTAINKAVQASSEAAIPVLQQEAGRRQKAHVPTLLTLPPELRNRIWELCIGDTTSIRKGLQSEDSVILAKGHRLLDVQRTVQQPPLTRVCRQMRSEALPMFYSGRTFLWHRFGRASGVSPYARGDGPGDACAVVRWVKAIGDRNRGWLSRVLLQYEAVDLMKKRDAGRELVEVVGRDGVVDSECLQTAEEYWWEIGVGC
;
A
#
# COMPACT_ATOMS: atom_id res chain seq x y z
N MET A 1 -13.10 52.96 -8.56
CA MET A 1 -14.30 52.17 -8.83
C MET A 1 -14.20 50.87 -8.06
N ASP A 2 -15.23 50.53 -7.30
CA ASP A 2 -15.28 49.34 -6.47
C ASP A 2 -15.43 48.08 -7.35
N LYS A 3 -14.73 46.98 -7.01
CA LYS A 3 -14.76 45.74 -7.81
C LYS A 3 -16.14 45.11 -7.82
N ASP A 4 -16.90 45.29 -6.74
CA ASP A 4 -18.25 44.75 -6.62
C ASP A 4 -19.24 45.51 -7.51
N GLN A 5 -19.06 46.81 -7.69
CA GLN A 5 -19.87 47.57 -8.64
C GLN A 5 -19.66 47.09 -10.07
N ILE A 6 -18.42 46.74 -10.46
CA ILE A 6 -18.11 46.26 -11.82
C ILE A 6 -18.81 44.92 -12.10
N LEU A 7 -18.79 43.99 -11.15
CA LEU A 7 -19.45 42.69 -11.29
C LEU A 7 -20.97 42.84 -11.39
N GLN A 8 -21.54 43.77 -10.63
CA GLN A 8 -22.98 44.04 -10.65
C GLN A 8 -23.44 44.61 -12.00
N THR A 9 -22.66 45.52 -12.61
CA THR A 9 -22.98 46.05 -13.95
C THR A 9 -22.90 44.98 -15.03
N TYR A 10 -21.91 44.08 -14.95
CA TYR A 10 -21.75 42.98 -15.90
C TYR A 10 -22.91 41.97 -15.83
N LEU A 11 -23.33 41.60 -14.62
CA LEU A 11 -24.44 40.67 -14.43
C LEU A 11 -25.78 41.25 -14.92
N LEU A 12 -26.06 42.52 -14.61
CA LEU A 12 -27.27 43.20 -15.09
C LEU A 12 -27.29 43.30 -16.63
N SER A 13 -26.13 43.58 -17.24
CA SER A 13 -25.99 43.62 -18.70
C SER A 13 -26.24 42.26 -19.36
N ALA A 14 -25.70 41.18 -18.77
CA ALA A 14 -25.90 39.81 -19.26
C ALA A 14 -27.36 39.35 -19.16
N MET A 15 -28.03 39.63 -18.04
CA MET A 15 -29.45 39.30 -17.84
C MET A 15 -30.35 40.07 -18.83
N THR A 16 -30.02 41.33 -19.11
CA THR A 16 -30.79 42.16 -20.05
C THR A 16 -30.68 41.61 -21.48
N ARG A 17 -29.49 41.16 -21.91
CA ARG A 17 -29.32 40.52 -23.23
C ARG A 17 -30.09 39.22 -23.35
N SER A 18 -29.99 38.35 -22.35
CA SER A 18 -30.69 37.05 -22.37
C SER A 18 -32.21 37.22 -22.44
N LEU A 19 -32.78 38.20 -21.75
CA LEU A 19 -34.22 38.47 -21.81
C LEU A 19 -34.67 39.07 -23.16
N GLN A 20 -33.83 39.90 -23.79
CA GLN A 20 -34.11 40.42 -25.14
C GLN A 20 -34.09 39.32 -26.21
N GLU A 21 -33.26 38.29 -26.06
CA GLU A 21 -33.23 37.14 -26.97
C GLU A 21 -34.47 36.26 -26.86
N VAL A 22 -35.00 36.08 -25.65
CA VAL A 22 -36.12 35.15 -25.39
C VAL A 22 -37.49 35.80 -25.63
N ALA A 23 -37.60 37.13 -25.52
CA ALA A 23 -38.87 37.85 -25.69
C ALA A 23 -38.68 39.20 -26.45
N PRO A 24 -38.37 39.17 -27.77
CA PRO A 24 -38.06 40.38 -28.54
C PRO A 24 -39.26 41.34 -28.73
N TRP A 25 -40.48 40.88 -28.47
CA TRP A 25 -41.71 41.68 -28.54
C TRP A 25 -42.02 42.42 -27.23
N ALA A 26 -41.32 42.11 -26.14
CA ALA A 26 -41.54 42.77 -24.86
C ALA A 26 -40.93 44.18 -24.88
N THR A 27 -41.72 45.19 -24.49
CA THR A 27 -41.22 46.56 -24.39
C THR A 27 -40.16 46.67 -23.29
N GLN A 28 -39.13 47.48 -23.51
CA GLN A 28 -38.00 47.65 -22.57
C GLN A 28 -38.47 48.00 -21.13
N THR A 29 -39.62 48.69 -21.01
CA THR A 29 -40.27 49.00 -19.73
C THR A 29 -40.73 47.75 -18.97
N ALA A 30 -41.21 46.71 -19.66
CA ALA A 30 -41.61 45.45 -19.05
C ALA A 30 -40.40 44.61 -18.60
N ILE A 31 -39.31 44.63 -19.39
CA ILE A 31 -38.04 43.96 -19.05
C ILE A 31 -37.43 44.60 -17.79
N ASN A 32 -37.35 45.93 -17.73
CA ASN A 32 -36.81 46.64 -16.57
C ASN A 32 -37.64 46.38 -15.30
N LYS A 33 -38.97 46.28 -15.43
CA LYS A 33 -39.87 45.98 -14.30
C LYS A 33 -39.71 44.54 -13.79
N ALA A 34 -39.45 43.57 -14.68
CA ALA A 34 -39.18 42.18 -14.30
C ALA A 34 -37.80 42.00 -13.62
N VAL A 35 -36.79 42.74 -14.07
CA VAL A 35 -35.45 42.74 -13.46
C VAL A 35 -35.49 43.38 -12.06
N GLN A 36 -36.21 44.49 -11.87
CA GLN A 36 -36.41 45.11 -10.56
C GLN A 36 -37.22 44.21 -9.60
N ALA A 37 -38.28 43.57 -10.07
CA ALA A 37 -39.06 42.63 -9.27
C ALA A 37 -38.23 41.40 -8.82
N SER A 38 -37.29 40.95 -9.66
CA SER A 38 -36.37 39.85 -9.31
C SER A 38 -35.29 40.27 -8.31
N SER A 39 -34.85 41.54 -8.31
CA SER A 39 -33.87 42.02 -7.33
C SER A 39 -34.47 42.30 -5.95
N GLU A 40 -35.74 42.70 -5.87
CA GLU A 40 -36.39 43.02 -4.59
C GLU A 40 -36.97 41.79 -3.87
N ALA A 41 -37.42 40.77 -4.60
CA ALA A 41 -38.00 39.56 -4.00
C ALA A 41 -36.95 38.55 -3.47
N ALA A 42 -35.68 38.68 -3.86
CA ALA A 42 -34.64 37.68 -3.56
C ALA A 42 -33.86 37.92 -2.25
N ILE A 43 -34.11 39.04 -1.53
CA ILE A 43 -33.20 39.50 -0.47
C ILE A 43 -33.57 39.08 0.97
N PRO A 44 -34.81 38.71 1.38
CA PRO A 44 -35.03 38.25 2.76
C PRO A 44 -34.93 36.73 2.95
N VAL A 45 -35.04 35.90 1.91
CA VAL A 45 -35.08 34.43 2.05
C VAL A 45 -33.70 33.76 1.94
N LEU A 46 -32.73 34.40 1.29
CA LEU A 46 -31.37 33.84 1.13
C LEU A 46 -30.42 34.10 2.32
N GLN A 47 -30.82 34.91 3.31
CA GLN A 47 -29.99 35.14 4.51
C GLN A 47 -30.23 34.12 5.63
N GLN A 48 -31.35 33.37 5.62
CA GLN A 48 -31.64 32.40 6.68
C GLN A 48 -31.07 30.99 6.41
N GLU A 49 -30.69 30.67 5.18
CA GLU A 49 -29.98 29.42 4.83
C GLU A 49 -28.44 29.55 4.85
N ALA A 50 -27.91 30.78 4.87
CA ALA A 50 -26.46 31.03 4.92
C ALA A 50 -25.80 30.62 6.26
N GLY A 51 -26.59 30.38 7.31
CA GLY A 51 -26.11 29.98 8.65
C GLY A 51 -25.88 28.47 8.83
N ARG A 52 -26.26 27.62 7.86
CA ARG A 52 -26.00 26.18 7.88
C ARG A 52 -25.20 25.72 6.66
N ARG A 53 -24.18 26.49 6.26
CA ARG A 53 -23.01 25.85 5.66
C ARG A 53 -22.32 25.04 6.75
N GLN A 54 -22.84 23.84 7.01
CA GLN A 54 -22.04 22.78 7.59
C GLN A 54 -20.76 22.78 6.77
N LYS A 55 -19.65 23.21 7.36
CA LYS A 55 -18.34 23.09 6.76
C LYS A 55 -18.25 21.62 6.40
N ALA A 56 -18.40 21.29 5.12
CA ALA A 56 -18.37 19.92 4.66
C ALA A 56 -17.02 19.39 5.13
N HIS A 57 -17.04 18.61 6.19
CA HIS A 57 -15.82 18.05 6.74
C HIS A 57 -15.29 17.18 5.63
N VAL A 58 -14.17 17.61 5.04
CA VAL A 58 -13.48 16.80 4.05
C VAL A 58 -13.19 15.48 4.75
N PRO A 59 -13.80 14.37 4.31
CA PRO A 59 -13.63 13.11 4.99
C PRO A 59 -12.15 12.77 4.91
N THR A 60 -11.54 12.64 6.09
CA THR A 60 -10.17 12.16 6.21
C THR A 60 -10.16 10.64 6.11
N LEU A 61 -9.04 10.07 5.67
CA LEU A 61 -8.90 8.61 5.55
C LEU A 61 -9.23 7.87 6.86
N LEU A 62 -8.89 8.46 8.01
CA LEU A 62 -9.14 7.87 9.33
C LEU A 62 -10.58 8.06 9.83
N THR A 63 -11.35 9.00 9.23
CA THR A 63 -12.78 9.16 9.54
C THR A 63 -13.69 8.21 8.77
N LEU A 64 -13.15 7.48 7.78
CA LEU A 64 -13.90 6.44 7.08
C LEU A 64 -14.21 5.28 8.04
N PRO A 65 -15.34 4.55 7.85
CA PRO A 65 -15.58 3.30 8.56
C PRO A 65 -14.43 2.27 8.39
N PRO A 66 -14.16 1.43 9.41
CA PRO A 66 -13.09 0.43 9.36
C PRO A 66 -13.13 -0.48 8.13
N GLU A 67 -14.31 -0.82 7.63
CA GLU A 67 -14.52 -1.69 6.48
C GLU A 67 -13.92 -1.08 5.21
N LEU A 68 -14.17 0.23 5.00
CA LEU A 68 -13.62 0.96 3.87
C LEU A 68 -12.10 1.13 3.99
N ARG A 69 -11.61 1.42 5.21
CA ARG A 69 -10.15 1.52 5.45
C ARG A 69 -9.46 0.20 5.15
N ASN A 70 -10.01 -0.91 5.63
CA ASN A 70 -9.48 -2.25 5.38
C ASN A 70 -9.40 -2.55 3.88
N ARG A 71 -10.45 -2.21 3.12
CA ARG A 71 -10.44 -2.38 1.66
C ARG A 71 -9.36 -1.54 0.98
N ILE A 72 -9.14 -0.31 1.46
CA ILE A 72 -8.04 0.54 0.97
C ILE A 72 -6.68 -0.07 1.32
N TRP A 73 -6.51 -0.63 2.52
CA TRP A 73 -5.28 -1.30 2.94
C TRP A 73 -4.98 -2.52 2.07
N GLU A 74 -5.97 -3.37 1.80
CA GLU A 74 -5.82 -4.52 0.90
C GLU A 74 -5.28 -4.10 -0.48
N LEU A 75 -5.86 -3.04 -1.06
CA LEU A 75 -5.43 -2.52 -2.36
C LEU A 75 -4.00 -1.95 -2.28
N CYS A 76 -3.71 -1.10 -1.30
CA CYS A 76 -2.38 -0.49 -1.13
C CYS A 76 -1.30 -1.54 -0.84
N ILE A 77 -1.63 -2.58 -0.08
CA ILE A 77 -0.72 -3.68 0.20
C ILE A 77 -0.50 -4.48 -1.09
N GLY A 78 -1.57 -4.93 -1.75
CA GLY A 78 -1.55 -5.74 -2.98
C GLY A 78 -0.69 -5.17 -4.10
N ASP A 79 -0.80 -3.86 -4.38
CA ASP A 79 -0.09 -3.25 -5.50
C ASP A 79 1.43 -3.22 -5.35
N THR A 80 1.94 -3.18 -4.11
CA THR A 80 3.38 -3.10 -3.83
C THR A 80 4.18 -4.37 -4.19
N THR A 81 3.51 -5.50 -4.46
CA THR A 81 4.17 -6.78 -4.80
C THR A 81 4.20 -7.09 -6.29
N SER A 82 3.58 -6.27 -7.13
CA SER A 82 3.55 -6.46 -8.59
C SER A 82 4.89 -6.18 -9.32
N ILE A 83 6.04 -6.40 -8.67
CA ILE A 83 7.37 -6.23 -9.28
C ILE A 83 7.59 -7.33 -10.33
N ARG A 84 7.07 -7.06 -11.53
CA ARG A 84 7.29 -7.72 -12.83
C ARG A 84 7.01 -9.22 -12.86
N LYS A 85 5.91 -9.57 -13.54
CA LYS A 85 5.52 -10.91 -14.00
C LYS A 85 6.70 -11.72 -14.55
N GLY A 86 7.33 -12.50 -13.67
CA GLY A 86 7.83 -13.83 -13.97
C GLY A 86 6.84 -14.84 -13.41
N LEU A 87 6.97 -16.13 -13.76
CA LEU A 87 6.06 -17.25 -13.44
C LEU A 87 5.82 -17.54 -11.93
N GLN A 88 6.18 -16.63 -11.02
CA GLN A 88 6.02 -16.79 -9.58
C GLN A 88 4.72 -16.13 -9.12
N SER A 89 4.00 -16.82 -8.23
CA SER A 89 2.68 -16.44 -7.70
C SER A 89 2.62 -14.97 -7.26
N GLU A 90 1.54 -14.27 -7.63
CA GLU A 90 1.32 -12.83 -7.41
C GLU A 90 1.35 -12.41 -5.92
N ASP A 91 1.27 -13.39 -5.00
CA ASP A 91 1.22 -13.17 -3.55
C ASP A 91 2.54 -13.39 -2.80
N SER A 92 3.67 -13.46 -3.53
CA SER A 92 4.99 -13.67 -2.93
C SER A 92 5.74 -12.37 -2.66
N VAL A 93 6.30 -12.22 -1.45
CA VAL A 93 7.20 -11.12 -1.07
C VAL A 93 8.62 -11.66 -1.00
N ILE A 94 9.48 -11.20 -1.90
CA ILE A 94 10.90 -11.56 -1.88
C ILE A 94 11.61 -10.78 -0.77
N LEU A 95 12.03 -11.48 0.27
CA LEU A 95 12.65 -10.88 1.45
C LEU A 95 14.15 -10.58 1.31
N ALA A 96 14.82 -11.21 0.35
CA ALA A 96 16.26 -11.15 0.23
C ALA A 96 16.63 -10.97 -1.25
N LYS A 97 16.95 -9.73 -1.63
CA LYS A 97 17.52 -9.39 -2.95
C LYS A 97 18.63 -8.35 -2.77
N GLY A 98 19.77 -8.77 -2.21
CA GLY A 98 20.95 -7.92 -2.11
C GLY A 98 22.24 -8.71 -1.87
N HIS A 99 23.35 -8.18 -2.36
CA HIS A 99 24.66 -8.84 -2.31
C HIS A 99 25.33 -8.74 -0.94
N ARG A 100 24.76 -7.99 0.02
CA ARG A 100 25.32 -7.79 1.36
C ARG A 100 24.30 -8.10 2.46
N LEU A 101 24.77 -8.52 3.63
CA LEU A 101 23.93 -8.77 4.81
C LEU A 101 23.07 -7.54 5.20
N LEU A 102 23.64 -6.34 5.03
CA LEU A 102 22.94 -5.07 5.24
C LEU A 102 21.79 -4.87 4.24
N ASP A 103 21.92 -5.38 3.02
CA ASP A 103 20.87 -5.27 2.01
C ASP A 103 19.71 -6.20 2.35
N VAL A 104 19.99 -7.41 2.87
CA VAL A 104 18.97 -8.35 3.38
C VAL A 104 18.14 -7.71 4.50
N GLN A 105 18.80 -7.03 5.44
CA GLN A 105 18.11 -6.30 6.52
C GLN A 105 17.28 -5.13 5.99
N ARG A 106 17.73 -4.49 4.90
CA ARG A 106 16.99 -3.42 4.22
C ARG A 106 15.90 -3.92 3.28
N THR A 107 15.93 -5.19 2.83
CA THR A 107 15.00 -5.67 1.81
C THR A 107 13.63 -5.98 2.40
N VAL A 108 13.54 -6.33 3.68
CA VAL A 108 12.24 -6.49 4.35
C VAL A 108 11.77 -5.17 4.95
N GLN A 109 11.60 -4.16 4.11
CA GLN A 109 10.93 -2.94 4.57
C GLN A 109 9.46 -3.27 4.80
N GLN A 110 9.00 -2.96 6.01
CA GLN A 110 7.56 -2.91 6.27
C GLN A 110 6.90 -1.99 5.23
N PRO A 111 5.69 -2.32 4.74
CA PRO A 111 5.03 -1.52 3.72
C PRO A 111 5.02 -0.04 4.15
N PRO A 112 5.33 0.92 3.25
CA PRO A 112 5.35 2.34 3.58
C PRO A 112 4.09 2.79 4.34
N LEU A 113 2.95 2.22 3.98
CA LEU A 113 1.65 2.40 4.64
C LEU A 113 1.69 2.20 6.17
N THR A 114 2.42 1.19 6.64
CA THR A 114 2.52 0.82 8.07
C THR A 114 3.44 1.75 8.87
N ARG A 115 4.09 2.71 8.20
CA ARG A 115 4.99 3.69 8.81
C ARG A 115 4.34 5.06 9.04
N VAL A 116 3.14 5.27 8.50
CA VAL A 116 2.46 6.58 8.54
C VAL A 116 1.93 6.91 9.94
N CYS A 117 1.06 6.07 10.49
CA CYS A 117 0.51 6.27 11.84
C CYS A 117 0.21 4.94 12.55
N ARG A 118 0.03 4.99 13.88
CA ARG A 118 -0.19 3.78 14.71
C ARG A 118 -1.46 3.03 14.34
N GLN A 119 -2.54 3.75 14.00
CA GLN A 119 -3.82 3.15 13.63
C GLN A 119 -3.71 2.37 12.31
N MET A 120 -3.18 3.01 11.25
CA MET A 120 -2.94 2.35 9.96
C MET A 120 -2.03 1.14 10.13
N ARG A 121 -0.99 1.27 10.96
CA ARG A 121 -0.09 0.17 11.28
C ARG A 121 -0.81 -1.01 11.93
N SER A 122 -1.69 -0.78 12.92
CA SER A 122 -2.41 -1.86 13.59
C SER A 122 -3.45 -2.55 12.70
N GLU A 123 -4.03 -1.83 11.73
CA GLU A 123 -5.03 -2.37 10.81
C GLU A 123 -4.37 -3.11 9.63
N ALA A 124 -3.29 -2.55 9.08
CA ALA A 124 -2.66 -3.04 7.85
C ALA A 124 -1.63 -4.16 8.09
N LEU A 125 -0.91 -4.17 9.21
CA LEU A 125 0.14 -5.20 9.46
C LEU A 125 -0.41 -6.63 9.49
N PRO A 126 -1.55 -6.93 10.15
CA PRO A 126 -2.12 -8.27 10.12
C PRO A 126 -2.37 -8.74 8.68
N MET A 127 -3.02 -7.90 7.85
CA MET A 127 -3.32 -8.21 6.45
C MET A 127 -2.06 -8.49 5.64
N PHE A 128 -0.99 -7.71 5.86
CA PHE A 128 0.27 -7.88 5.16
C PHE A 128 0.94 -9.23 5.50
N TYR A 129 0.94 -9.65 6.77
CA TYR A 129 1.61 -10.89 7.18
C TYR A 129 0.74 -12.14 6.93
N SER A 130 -0.58 -12.04 7.09
CA SER A 130 -1.49 -13.19 7.00
C SER A 130 -1.83 -13.59 5.58
N GLY A 131 -1.74 -12.67 4.61
CA GLY A 131 -2.12 -12.91 3.22
C GLY A 131 -0.98 -13.25 2.27
N ARG A 132 0.25 -13.45 2.75
CA ARG A 132 1.45 -13.44 1.90
C ARG A 132 2.42 -14.56 2.16
N THR A 133 3.01 -15.05 1.07
CA THR A 133 4.14 -15.97 1.15
C THR A 133 5.43 -15.17 1.16
N PHE A 134 6.19 -15.28 2.24
CA PHE A 134 7.48 -14.62 2.38
C PHE A 134 8.58 -15.50 1.82
N LEU A 135 9.09 -15.13 0.65
CA LEU A 135 10.12 -15.88 -0.06
C LEU A 135 11.51 -15.45 0.42
N TRP A 136 12.21 -16.36 1.10
CA TRP A 136 13.63 -16.22 1.35
C TRP A 136 14.41 -16.76 0.15
N HIS A 137 14.54 -15.92 -0.88
CA HIS A 137 15.19 -16.28 -2.13
C HIS A 137 16.71 -16.43 -1.95
N ARG A 138 17.28 -17.34 -2.71
CA ARG A 138 18.72 -17.58 -2.74
C ARG A 138 19.45 -16.46 -3.50
N PHE A 139 20.66 -16.13 -3.05
CA PHE A 139 21.58 -15.35 -3.87
C PHE A 139 22.31 -16.23 -4.86
N GLY A 140 22.44 -15.78 -6.11
CA GLY A 140 23.25 -16.48 -7.09
C GLY A 140 24.68 -16.66 -6.58
N ARG A 141 25.32 -17.81 -6.88
CA ARG A 141 26.67 -18.18 -6.40
C ARG A 141 27.70 -17.06 -6.59
N ALA A 142 27.54 -16.25 -7.62
CA ALA A 142 28.39 -15.09 -7.90
C ALA A 142 28.42 -14.03 -6.79
N SER A 143 27.42 -13.97 -5.90
CA SER A 143 27.41 -13.02 -4.78
C SER A 143 28.36 -13.41 -3.65
N GLY A 144 28.76 -14.69 -3.54
CA GLY A 144 29.55 -15.22 -2.43
C GLY A 144 28.86 -15.18 -1.06
N VAL A 145 27.62 -14.69 -0.97
CA VAL A 145 26.88 -14.55 0.29
C VAL A 145 25.91 -15.71 0.43
N SER A 146 26.20 -16.60 1.40
CA SER A 146 25.25 -17.64 1.76
C SER A 146 24.02 -16.98 2.42
N PRO A 147 22.80 -17.18 1.90
CA PRO A 147 21.58 -16.62 2.49
C PRO A 147 21.27 -17.19 3.88
N TYR A 148 21.91 -18.31 4.21
CA TYR A 148 21.88 -18.99 5.50
C TYR A 148 23.15 -18.77 6.32
N ALA A 149 24.05 -17.87 5.88
CA ALA A 149 25.22 -17.52 6.66
C ALA A 149 24.77 -17.09 8.06
N ARG A 150 25.34 -17.74 9.06
CA ARG A 150 25.31 -17.24 10.42
C ARG A 150 26.18 -15.98 10.43
N GLY A 151 25.61 -14.89 10.94
CA GLY A 151 26.36 -13.64 11.05
C GLY A 151 27.13 -13.60 12.35
N ASP A 152 28.12 -12.73 12.43
CA ASP A 152 28.90 -12.45 13.67
C ASP A 152 28.08 -11.74 14.76
N GLY A 153 26.75 -11.72 14.63
CA GLY A 153 25.84 -11.09 15.58
C GLY A 153 25.60 -11.96 16.82
N PRO A 154 25.18 -11.34 17.93
CA PRO A 154 24.84 -12.07 19.15
C PRO A 154 23.72 -13.07 18.86
N GLY A 155 24.01 -14.36 19.12
CA GLY A 155 23.04 -15.46 19.02
C GLY A 155 23.18 -16.37 17.80
N ASP A 156 24.23 -16.22 16.97
CA ASP A 156 24.63 -17.16 15.90
C ASP A 156 23.49 -17.61 14.96
N ALA A 157 22.44 -16.79 14.87
CA ALA A 157 21.22 -17.13 14.15
C ALA A 157 21.36 -16.74 12.67
N CYS A 158 20.84 -17.60 11.80
CA CYS A 158 20.80 -17.30 10.38
C CYS A 158 19.95 -16.05 10.08
N ALA A 159 20.18 -15.41 8.94
CA ALA A 159 19.57 -14.12 8.61
C ALA A 159 18.03 -14.14 8.59
N VAL A 160 17.41 -15.23 8.11
CA VAL A 160 15.95 -15.39 8.11
C VAL A 160 15.39 -15.44 9.53
N VAL A 161 16.05 -16.16 10.43
CA VAL A 161 15.65 -16.25 11.85
C VAL A 161 15.78 -14.89 12.53
N ARG A 162 16.86 -14.14 12.25
CA ARG A 162 17.02 -12.77 12.76
C ARG A 162 15.92 -11.85 12.26
N TRP A 163 15.53 -11.97 11.00
CA TRP A 163 14.42 -11.21 10.45
C TRP A 163 13.10 -11.54 11.17
N VAL A 164 12.77 -12.82 11.35
CA VAL A 164 11.55 -13.23 12.08
C VAL A 164 11.59 -12.76 13.54
N LYS A 165 12.75 -12.77 14.21
CA LYS A 165 12.88 -12.18 15.54
C LYS A 165 12.66 -10.66 15.53
N ALA A 166 13.18 -9.97 14.52
CA ALA A 166 13.11 -8.52 14.40
C ALA A 166 11.69 -7.99 14.13
N ILE A 167 10.81 -8.77 13.51
CA ILE A 167 9.40 -8.35 13.34
C ILE A 167 8.63 -8.32 14.66
N GLY A 168 9.10 -9.04 15.70
CA GLY A 168 8.49 -9.08 17.03
C GLY A 168 7.33 -10.07 17.17
N ASP A 169 7.15 -10.56 18.40
CA ASP A 169 6.29 -11.69 18.82
C ASP A 169 4.86 -11.58 18.30
N ARG A 170 4.27 -10.40 18.44
CA ARG A 170 2.90 -10.14 17.98
C ARG A 170 2.73 -10.35 16.48
N ASN A 171 3.71 -9.90 15.70
CA ASN A 171 3.65 -9.97 14.24
C ASN A 171 4.01 -11.38 13.73
N ARG A 172 4.81 -12.14 14.50
CA ARG A 172 5.16 -13.53 14.18
C ARG A 172 3.91 -14.41 14.08
N GLY A 173 2.94 -14.22 14.98
CA GLY A 173 1.67 -14.95 14.94
C GLY A 173 0.78 -14.64 13.72
N TRP A 174 1.12 -13.62 12.93
CA TRP A 174 0.42 -13.31 11.68
C TRP A 174 1.13 -13.86 10.45
N LEU A 175 2.36 -14.38 10.57
CA LEU A 175 3.07 -14.96 9.44
C LEU A 175 2.35 -16.22 8.97
N SER A 176 1.71 -16.13 7.80
CA SER A 176 1.04 -17.27 7.20
C SER A 176 2.03 -18.30 6.66
N ARG A 177 3.00 -17.85 5.84
CA ARG A 177 3.91 -18.74 5.14
C ARG A 177 5.29 -18.12 4.92
N VAL A 178 6.34 -18.84 5.28
CA VAL A 178 7.73 -18.50 4.94
C VAL A 178 8.31 -19.61 4.08
N LEU A 179 8.70 -19.29 2.85
CA LEU A 179 9.25 -20.24 1.88
C LEU A 179 10.77 -20.07 1.78
N LEU A 180 11.49 -21.09 2.21
CA LEU A 180 12.95 -21.14 2.15
C LEU A 180 13.41 -21.77 0.83
N GLN A 181 13.99 -20.98 -0.06
CA GLN A 181 14.57 -21.50 -1.30
C GLN A 181 16.04 -21.86 -1.11
N TYR A 182 16.46 -23.01 -1.63
CA TYR A 182 17.82 -23.53 -1.46
C TYR A 182 18.28 -24.34 -2.69
N GLU A 183 19.60 -24.51 -2.84
CA GLU A 183 20.18 -25.51 -3.75
C GLU A 183 20.56 -26.77 -2.96
N ALA A 184 20.75 -27.90 -3.66
CA ALA A 184 21.17 -29.16 -3.04
C ALA A 184 22.43 -29.00 -2.16
N VAL A 185 23.41 -28.20 -2.61
CA VAL A 185 24.64 -27.87 -1.82
C VAL A 185 24.36 -27.21 -0.47
N ASP A 186 23.24 -26.52 -0.34
CA ASP A 186 22.84 -25.77 0.85
C ASP A 186 21.86 -26.56 1.73
N LEU A 187 21.55 -27.82 1.40
CA LEU A 187 20.53 -28.63 2.08
C LEU A 187 20.72 -28.68 3.60
N MET A 188 21.97 -28.88 4.06
CA MET A 188 22.26 -28.95 5.49
C MET A 188 22.00 -27.61 6.18
N LYS A 189 22.47 -26.50 5.59
CA LYS A 189 22.24 -25.15 6.12
C LYS A 189 20.75 -24.79 6.14
N LYS A 190 20.02 -25.17 5.09
CA LYS A 190 18.56 -25.02 5.02
C LYS A 190 17.86 -25.84 6.10
N ARG A 191 18.32 -27.07 6.37
CA ARG A 191 17.74 -27.92 7.43
C ARG A 191 17.90 -27.27 8.80
N ASP A 192 19.05 -26.68 9.07
CA ASP A 192 19.33 -26.00 10.34
C ASP A 192 18.51 -24.72 10.46
N ALA A 193 18.50 -23.88 9.42
CA ALA A 193 17.67 -22.68 9.35
C ALA A 193 16.19 -23.00 9.51
N GLY A 194 15.71 -24.08 8.89
CA GLY A 194 14.33 -24.54 9.00
C GLY A 194 13.95 -24.94 10.43
N ARG A 195 14.82 -25.66 11.15
CA ARG A 195 14.57 -26.01 12.56
C ARG A 195 14.48 -24.77 13.44
N GLU A 196 15.45 -23.86 13.33
CA GLU A 196 15.45 -22.61 14.08
C GLU A 196 14.23 -21.75 13.74
N LEU A 197 13.81 -21.74 12.48
CA LEU A 197 12.65 -20.95 12.04
C LEU A 197 11.35 -21.50 12.63
N VAL A 198 11.17 -22.82 12.65
CA VAL A 198 10.00 -23.46 13.28
C VAL A 198 9.95 -23.16 14.78
N GLU A 199 11.10 -23.17 15.47
CA GLU A 199 11.17 -22.79 16.89
C GLU A 199 10.73 -21.33 17.12
N VAL A 200 11.08 -20.43 16.21
CA VAL A 200 10.81 -18.98 16.38
C VAL A 200 9.43 -18.59 15.90
N VAL A 201 8.93 -19.17 14.81
CA VAL A 201 7.60 -18.89 14.28
C VAL A 201 6.51 -19.55 15.15
N GLY A 202 6.83 -20.67 15.79
CA GLY A 202 5.89 -21.45 16.59
C GLY A 202 5.12 -22.46 15.74
N ARG A 203 4.19 -23.20 16.37
CA ARG A 203 3.44 -24.29 15.72
C ARG A 203 2.48 -23.82 14.63
N ASP A 204 2.06 -22.56 14.68
CA ASP A 204 0.97 -22.05 13.83
C ASP A 204 1.45 -21.48 12.50
N GLY A 205 2.75 -21.14 12.36
CA GLY A 205 3.26 -20.60 11.10
C GLY A 205 3.86 -21.69 10.21
N VAL A 206 3.54 -21.61 8.92
CA VAL A 206 3.96 -22.61 7.93
C VAL A 206 5.35 -22.23 7.40
N VAL A 207 6.35 -23.04 7.73
CA VAL A 207 7.69 -22.96 7.15
C VAL A 207 7.80 -24.02 6.05
N ASP A 208 7.82 -23.57 4.81
CA ASP A 208 8.00 -24.43 3.65
C ASP A 208 9.39 -24.29 3.06
N SER A 209 9.75 -25.21 2.18
CA SER A 209 11.00 -25.15 1.45
C SER A 209 10.90 -25.66 0.05
N GLU A 210 11.64 -25.03 -0.85
CA GLU A 210 11.66 -25.36 -2.27
C GLU A 210 13.13 -25.45 -2.73
N CYS A 211 13.47 -26.59 -3.34
CA CYS A 211 14.79 -26.80 -3.93
C CYS A 211 14.78 -26.22 -5.35
N LEU A 212 15.67 -25.28 -5.63
CA LEU A 212 15.76 -24.58 -6.92
C LEU A 212 16.52 -25.37 -8.00
N GLN A 213 17.21 -26.43 -7.60
CA GLN A 213 18.01 -27.27 -8.49
C GLN A 213 17.51 -28.70 -8.37
N THR A 214 17.30 -29.36 -9.51
CA THR A 214 17.02 -30.79 -9.54
C THR A 214 18.25 -31.56 -9.06
N ALA A 215 18.06 -32.75 -8.49
CA ALA A 215 19.19 -33.58 -8.09
C ALA A 215 20.13 -33.85 -9.28
N GLU A 216 19.56 -34.06 -10.47
CA GLU A 216 20.30 -34.33 -11.72
C GLU A 216 21.20 -33.16 -12.14
N GLU A 217 20.68 -31.93 -12.12
CA GLU A 217 21.50 -30.73 -12.38
C GLU A 217 22.67 -30.61 -11.39
N TYR A 218 22.43 -30.94 -10.13
CA TYR A 218 23.47 -30.91 -9.11
C TYR A 218 24.56 -31.97 -9.35
N TRP A 219 24.17 -33.23 -9.60
CA TRP A 219 25.10 -34.32 -9.88
C TRP A 219 25.91 -34.06 -11.16
N TRP A 220 25.31 -33.42 -12.17
CA TRP A 220 26.03 -33.01 -13.36
C TRP A 220 27.10 -31.94 -13.08
N GLU A 221 26.78 -30.92 -12.26
CA GLU A 221 27.74 -29.86 -11.92
C GLU A 221 28.98 -30.36 -11.19
N ILE A 222 28.86 -31.40 -10.37
CA ILE A 222 29.99 -31.95 -9.61
C ILE A 222 30.78 -33.03 -10.38
N GLY A 223 30.43 -33.29 -11.64
CA GLY A 223 31.15 -34.21 -12.52
C GLY A 223 31.01 -35.68 -12.11
N VAL A 224 29.94 -36.04 -11.40
CA VAL A 224 29.67 -37.41 -10.93
C VAL A 224 28.67 -38.14 -11.82
N GLY A 225 28.14 -37.48 -12.86
CA GLY A 225 27.27 -38.17 -13.83
C GLY A 225 28.07 -39.16 -14.69
N CYS A 226 27.55 -40.39 -14.73
CA CYS A 226 28.12 -41.55 -15.43
C CYS A 226 28.18 -41.39 -16.95
#